data_AF-A0A6A6DK61-F1
#
_entry.id   AF-A0A6A6DK61-F1
#
_cell.length_a   1.000
_cell.length_b   1.000
_cell.length_c   1.000
_cell.angle_alpha   90.00
_cell.angle_beta   90.00
_cell.angle_gamma   90.00
#
_symmetry.space_group_name_H-M   'P 1'
#
loop_
_entity.id
_entity.type
_entity.pdbx_description
1 polymer ?
#
loop_
_entity_poly.entity_id
_entity_poly.type
_entity_poly.pdbx_seq_one_letter_code
_entity_poly.pdbx_strand_id
1 'polypeptide(L)'
;IEFKRAILAYTAVNKYSLYSLQQLAKHKIKHFGAKMNIFDVVEAIKEDFLKLLCDNPWVYDYLNRKAKTTFEENHTVFIRDNFFDRINNVALAKVIAKCMVELYNNKVSCMLNTEREPVPGVSKECIPNVQDSPIEEAQPEECYAIEET
;
A
#
# COMPACT_ATOMS: atom_id res chain seq x y z
N ILE A 1 -28.89 -5.31 0.19
CA ILE A 1 -29.42 -6.67 0.49
C ILE A 1 -28.67 -7.75 -0.30
N GLU A 2 -28.60 -7.67 -1.63
CA GLU A 2 -27.93 -8.70 -2.45
C GLU A 2 -26.44 -8.89 -2.19
N PHE A 3 -25.68 -7.82 -1.92
CA PHE A 3 -24.28 -7.94 -1.53
C PHE A 3 -24.10 -8.78 -0.25
N LYS A 4 -24.88 -8.49 0.80
CA LYS A 4 -24.88 -9.27 2.05
C LYS A 4 -25.22 -10.75 1.78
N ARG A 5 -26.21 -11.03 0.92
CA ARG A 5 -26.56 -12.41 0.50
C ARG A 5 -25.41 -13.11 -0.22
N ALA A 6 -24.69 -12.42 -1.10
CA ALA A 6 -23.55 -12.99 -1.80
C ALA A 6 -22.39 -13.31 -0.84
N ILE A 7 -22.16 -12.48 0.18
CA ILE A 7 -21.20 -12.74 1.25
C ILE A 7 -21.62 -13.93 2.12
N LEU A 8 -22.91 -14.05 2.46
CA LEU A 8 -23.48 -15.22 3.15
C LEU A 8 -23.24 -16.50 2.35
N ALA A 9 -23.58 -16.47 1.06
CA ALA A 9 -23.37 -17.60 0.16
C ALA A 9 -21.89 -17.99 0.10
N TYR A 10 -20.98 -17.02 -0.03
CA TYR A 10 -19.54 -17.24 -0.05
C TYR A 10 -19.02 -17.87 1.25
N THR A 11 -19.56 -17.44 2.38
CA THR A 11 -19.19 -17.97 3.70
C THR A 11 -19.65 -19.43 3.85
N ALA A 12 -20.90 -19.72 3.46
CA ALA A 12 -21.43 -21.08 3.49
C ALA A 12 -20.63 -22.02 2.58
N VAL A 13 -20.37 -21.63 1.33
CA VAL A 13 -19.66 -22.48 0.37
C VAL A 13 -18.19 -22.68 0.73
N ASN A 14 -17.54 -21.71 1.40
CA ASN A 14 -16.22 -21.90 2.00
C ASN A 14 -16.25 -22.94 3.12
N LYS A 15 -17.25 -22.88 4.00
CA LYS A 15 -17.39 -23.82 5.13
C LYS A 15 -17.57 -25.26 4.67
N TYR A 16 -18.29 -25.46 3.56
CA TYR A 16 -18.59 -26.79 3.00
C TYR A 16 -17.70 -27.17 1.81
N SER A 17 -16.65 -26.40 1.51
CA SER A 17 -15.69 -26.67 0.42
C SER A 17 -16.32 -26.88 -0.96
N LEU A 18 -17.40 -26.17 -1.27
CA LEU A 18 -18.12 -26.28 -2.55
C LEU A 18 -17.49 -25.37 -3.61
N TYR A 19 -16.43 -25.86 -4.26
CA TYR A 19 -15.54 -25.04 -5.11
C TYR A 19 -16.26 -24.32 -6.27
N SER A 20 -17.17 -25.00 -6.99
CA SER A 20 -17.91 -24.39 -8.11
C SER A 20 -18.81 -23.24 -7.65
N LEU A 21 -19.52 -23.43 -6.53
CA LEU A 21 -20.38 -22.39 -5.95
C LEU A 21 -19.55 -21.25 -5.32
N GLN A 22 -18.33 -21.54 -4.84
CA GLN A 22 -17.41 -20.52 -4.36
C GLN A 22 -17.12 -19.49 -5.45
N GLN A 23 -16.85 -19.93 -6.69
CA GLN A 23 -16.57 -19.00 -7.79
C GLN A 23 -17.80 -18.17 -8.17
N LEU A 24 -18.99 -18.77 -8.15
CA LEU A 24 -20.23 -18.04 -8.36
C LEU A 24 -20.45 -16.97 -7.29
N ALA A 25 -20.25 -17.31 -6.02
CA ALA A 25 -20.40 -16.38 -4.91
C ALA A 25 -19.39 -15.22 -5.01
N LYS A 26 -18.12 -15.51 -5.33
CA LYS A 26 -17.08 -14.49 -5.62
C LYS A 26 -17.50 -13.55 -6.75
N HIS A 27 -18.06 -14.09 -7.83
CA HIS A 27 -18.57 -13.29 -8.95
C HIS A 27 -19.72 -12.38 -8.51
N LYS A 28 -20.68 -12.90 -7.74
CA LYS A 28 -21.82 -12.12 -7.23
C LYS A 28 -21.38 -11.02 -6.25
N ILE A 29 -20.40 -11.29 -5.38
CA ILE A 29 -19.81 -10.26 -4.51
C ILE A 29 -19.21 -9.13 -5.34
N LYS A 30 -18.40 -9.46 -6.35
CA LYS A 30 -17.82 -8.45 -7.25
C LYS A 30 -18.88 -7.64 -7.97
N HIS A 31 -19.91 -8.30 -8.48
CA HIS A 31 -20.99 -7.66 -9.23
C HIS A 31 -21.81 -6.70 -8.34
N PHE A 32 -22.34 -7.18 -7.21
CA PHE A 32 -23.14 -6.34 -6.32
C PHE A 32 -22.34 -5.28 -5.58
N GLY A 33 -21.06 -5.58 -5.31
CA GLY A 33 -20.15 -4.65 -4.67
C GLY A 33 -19.44 -3.70 -5.64
N ALA A 34 -19.74 -3.72 -6.95
CA ALA A 34 -18.98 -2.97 -7.94
C ALA A 34 -18.91 -1.46 -7.63
N LYS A 35 -20.06 -0.87 -7.30
CA LYS A 35 -20.20 0.57 -6.98
C LYS A 35 -19.97 0.93 -5.51
N MET A 36 -19.76 -0.06 -4.66
CA MET A 36 -19.55 0.15 -3.22
C MET A 36 -18.11 0.58 -2.97
N ASN A 37 -17.91 1.62 -2.16
CA ASN A 37 -16.59 1.97 -1.64
C ASN A 37 -16.22 1.03 -0.47
N ILE A 38 -15.02 1.20 0.09
CA ILE A 38 -14.57 0.35 1.20
C ILE A 38 -15.43 0.50 2.47
N PHE A 39 -15.98 1.69 2.73
CA PHE A 39 -16.86 1.95 3.87
C PHE A 39 -18.17 1.18 3.75
N ASP A 40 -18.82 1.26 2.60
CA ASP A 40 -20.07 0.55 2.31
C ASP A 40 -19.87 -0.97 2.44
N VAL A 41 -18.74 -1.48 1.94
CA VAL A 41 -18.38 -2.90 2.02
C VAL A 41 -18.19 -3.34 3.46
N VAL A 42 -17.40 -2.60 4.23
CA VAL A 42 -17.15 -2.89 5.64
C VAL A 42 -18.45 -2.85 6.44
N GLU A 43 -19.29 -1.84 6.21
CA GLU A 43 -20.59 -1.73 6.87
C GLU A 43 -21.53 -2.89 6.55
N ALA A 44 -21.51 -3.36 5.31
CA ALA A 44 -22.30 -4.51 4.93
C ALA A 44 -21.81 -5.83 5.57
N ILE A 45 -20.54 -5.92 5.97
CA ILE A 45 -19.91 -7.12 6.53
C ILE A 45 -20.01 -7.20 8.07
N LYS A 46 -20.37 -6.11 8.76
CA LYS A 46 -20.24 -5.94 10.23
C LYS A 46 -20.82 -7.03 11.14
N GLU A 47 -21.76 -7.87 10.69
CA GLU A 47 -22.57 -8.68 11.63
C GLU A 47 -22.23 -10.19 11.69
N ASP A 48 -21.80 -10.89 10.62
CA ASP A 48 -21.80 -12.39 10.68
C ASP A 48 -20.58 -13.14 10.12
N PHE A 49 -19.57 -12.48 9.54
CA PHE A 49 -18.79 -13.15 8.47
C PHE A 49 -17.34 -13.55 8.76
N LEU A 50 -16.80 -13.28 9.95
CA LEU A 50 -15.35 -13.03 10.03
C LEU A 50 -14.46 -14.20 10.46
N LYS A 51 -15.02 -15.31 10.93
CA LYS A 51 -14.20 -16.50 11.20
C LYS A 51 -13.65 -17.18 9.94
N LEU A 52 -14.19 -16.90 8.75
CA LEU A 52 -13.83 -17.55 7.48
C LEU A 52 -13.18 -16.61 6.44
N LEU A 53 -13.21 -15.30 6.69
CA LEU A 53 -12.77 -14.29 5.72
C LEU A 53 -11.33 -13.81 5.97
N CYS A 54 -10.85 -13.84 7.21
CA CYS A 54 -9.58 -13.19 7.59
C CYS A 54 -8.32 -13.88 7.05
N ASP A 55 -8.35 -15.20 6.87
CA ASP A 55 -7.22 -15.95 6.30
C ASP A 55 -7.41 -16.21 4.80
N ASN A 56 -8.47 -15.70 4.18
CA ASN A 56 -8.77 -15.97 2.79
C ASN A 56 -8.07 -14.93 1.88
N PRO A 57 -7.08 -15.33 1.04
CA PRO A 57 -6.34 -14.39 0.20
C PRO A 57 -7.25 -13.63 -0.78
N TRP A 58 -8.32 -14.27 -1.26
CA TRP A 58 -9.24 -13.63 -2.19
C TRP A 58 -10.01 -12.47 -1.55
N VAL A 59 -10.34 -12.59 -0.26
CA VAL A 59 -11.04 -11.54 0.48
C VAL A 59 -10.10 -10.38 0.74
N TYR A 60 -8.85 -10.68 1.12
CA TYR A 60 -7.80 -9.68 1.22
C TYR A 60 -7.66 -8.89 -0.08
N ASP A 61 -7.51 -9.57 -1.21
CA ASP A 61 -7.39 -8.93 -2.52
C ASP A 61 -8.60 -8.06 -2.88
N TYR A 62 -9.80 -8.52 -2.55
CA TYR A 62 -11.02 -7.76 -2.79
C TYR A 62 -11.06 -6.47 -1.95
N LEU A 63 -10.79 -6.58 -0.65
CA LEU A 63 -10.78 -5.42 0.25
C LEU A 63 -9.65 -4.46 -0.09
N ASN A 64 -8.46 -4.97 -0.42
CA ASN A 64 -7.32 -4.15 -0.81
C ASN A 64 -7.61 -3.35 -2.08
N ARG A 65 -8.25 -3.95 -3.10
CA ARG A 65 -8.68 -3.20 -4.29
C ARG A 65 -9.67 -2.10 -3.96
N LYS A 66 -10.64 -2.38 -3.09
CA LYS A 66 -11.61 -1.38 -2.64
C LYS A 66 -10.97 -0.24 -1.87
N ALA A 67 -10.08 -0.57 -0.92
CA ALA A 67 -9.30 0.40 -0.18
C ALA A 67 -8.42 1.25 -1.11
N LYS A 68 -7.76 0.62 -2.09
CA LYS A 68 -6.92 1.30 -3.08
C LYS A 68 -7.71 2.32 -3.90
N THR A 69 -8.85 1.93 -4.47
CA THR A 69 -9.70 2.86 -5.23
C THR A 69 -10.11 4.06 -4.38
N THR A 70 -10.57 3.82 -3.16
CA THR A 70 -10.96 4.90 -2.24
C THR A 70 -9.77 5.77 -1.80
N PHE A 71 -8.58 5.19 -1.66
CA PHE A 71 -7.35 5.91 -1.35
C PHE A 71 -6.90 6.82 -2.50
N GLU A 72 -6.97 6.33 -3.74
CA GLU A 72 -6.63 7.08 -4.94
C GLU A 72 -7.56 8.28 -5.15
N GLU A 73 -8.85 8.11 -4.83
CA GLU A 73 -9.84 9.20 -4.85
C GLU A 73 -9.57 10.23 -3.73
N ASN A 74 -9.35 9.78 -2.49
CA ASN A 74 -9.04 10.65 -1.37
C ASN A 74 -8.30 9.90 -0.25
N HIS A 75 -6.97 10.02 -0.22
CA HIS A 75 -6.12 9.37 0.77
C HIS A 75 -6.34 9.82 2.23
N THR A 76 -7.06 10.93 2.49
CA THR A 76 -7.33 11.40 3.87
C THR A 76 -8.59 10.81 4.49
N VAL A 77 -9.41 10.11 3.69
CA VAL A 77 -10.74 9.61 4.09
C VAL A 77 -10.68 8.63 5.26
N PHE A 78 -9.61 7.84 5.36
CA PHE A 78 -9.45 6.87 6.44
C PHE A 78 -9.16 7.50 7.80
N ILE A 79 -8.74 8.76 7.84
CA ILE A 79 -8.42 9.50 9.08
C ILE A 79 -9.65 10.27 9.58
N ARG A 80 -10.47 10.78 8.65
CA ARG A 80 -11.55 11.74 8.98
C ARG A 80 -12.81 11.11 9.56
N ASP A 81 -13.10 9.85 9.23
CA ASP A 81 -14.44 9.28 9.41
C ASP A 81 -14.62 8.42 10.67
N ASN A 82 -13.66 8.43 11.60
CA ASN A 82 -13.59 7.45 12.70
C ASN A 82 -13.83 6.03 12.16
N PHE A 83 -13.21 5.73 11.02
CA PHE A 83 -13.53 4.57 10.22
C PHE A 83 -13.40 3.27 11.02
N PHE A 84 -12.34 3.16 11.82
CA PHE A 84 -12.10 1.99 12.66
C PHE A 84 -13.11 1.86 13.80
N ASP A 85 -13.66 2.94 14.33
CA ASP A 85 -14.72 2.89 15.36
C ASP A 85 -16.01 2.28 14.80
N ARG A 86 -16.20 2.35 13.48
CA ARG A 86 -17.31 1.70 12.79
C ARG A 86 -17.08 0.20 12.68
N ILE A 87 -15.86 -0.32 12.85
CA ILE A 87 -15.52 -1.72 12.66
C ILE A 87 -15.57 -2.46 14.00
N ASN A 88 -16.70 -3.12 14.26
CA ASN A 88 -16.89 -3.90 15.50
C ASN A 88 -16.07 -5.20 15.55
N ASN A 89 -15.32 -5.52 14.49
CA ASN A 89 -14.56 -6.77 14.39
C ASN A 89 -13.06 -6.52 14.24
N VAL A 90 -12.30 -6.98 15.23
CA VAL A 90 -10.84 -6.82 15.30
C VAL A 90 -10.12 -7.45 14.10
N ALA A 91 -10.59 -8.59 13.60
CA ALA A 91 -9.93 -9.30 12.51
C ALA A 91 -10.15 -8.59 11.16
N LEU A 92 -11.34 -8.04 10.92
CA LEU A 92 -11.59 -7.13 9.80
C LEU A 92 -10.76 -5.86 9.93
N ALA A 93 -10.73 -5.24 11.11
CA ALA A 93 -9.94 -4.06 11.37
C ALA A 93 -8.45 -4.30 11.06
N LYS A 94 -7.89 -5.46 11.44
CA LYS A 94 -6.51 -5.85 11.10
C LYS A 94 -6.28 -5.97 9.60
N VAL A 95 -7.19 -6.61 8.87
CA VAL A 95 -7.08 -6.74 7.40
C VAL A 95 -7.09 -5.37 6.73
N ILE A 96 -8.03 -4.51 7.12
CA ILE A 96 -8.15 -3.15 6.58
C ILE A 96 -6.93 -2.29 6.93
N ALA A 97 -6.45 -2.37 8.18
CA ALA A 97 -5.23 -1.69 8.60
C ALA A 97 -4.02 -2.15 7.77
N LYS A 98 -3.91 -3.45 7.48
CA LYS A 98 -2.84 -3.97 6.60
C LYS A 98 -2.93 -3.37 5.19
N CYS A 99 -4.12 -3.31 4.59
CA CYS A 99 -4.30 -2.66 3.28
C CYS A 99 -3.88 -1.18 3.34
N MET A 100 -4.26 -0.45 4.38
CA MET A 100 -3.89 0.95 4.54
C MET A 100 -2.39 1.16 4.70
N VAL A 101 -1.73 0.36 5.55
CA VAL A 101 -0.27 0.43 5.75
C VAL A 101 0.46 0.17 4.43
N GLU A 102 0.01 -0.83 3.65
CA GLU A 102 0.57 -1.09 2.32
C GLU A 102 0.40 0.10 1.38
N LEU A 103 -0.79 0.74 1.35
CA LEU A 103 -1.06 1.90 0.50
C LEU A 103 -0.19 3.12 0.85
N TYR A 104 -0.09 3.46 2.14
CA TYR A 104 0.77 4.57 2.57
C TYR A 104 2.25 4.26 2.39
N ASN A 105 2.70 3.04 2.70
CA ASN A 105 4.10 2.65 2.49
C ASN A 105 4.48 2.75 1.00
N ASN A 106 3.60 2.30 0.10
CA ASN A 106 3.81 2.43 -1.35
C ASN A 106 3.86 3.91 -1.76
N LYS A 107 2.96 4.75 -1.25
CA LYS A 107 2.96 6.19 -1.54
C LYS A 107 4.26 6.87 -1.09
N VAL A 108 4.70 6.60 0.14
CA VAL A 108 5.96 7.13 0.70
C VAL A 108 7.16 6.62 -0.10
N SER A 109 7.21 5.32 -0.42
CA SER A 109 8.29 4.73 -1.21
C SER A 109 8.41 5.36 -2.59
N CYS A 110 7.29 5.63 -3.26
CA CYS A 110 7.30 6.35 -4.53
C CYS A 110 7.89 7.77 -4.38
N MET A 111 7.51 8.50 -3.33
CA MET A 111 8.01 9.86 -3.10
C MET A 111 9.53 9.88 -2.86
N LEU A 112 10.04 8.94 -2.05
CA LEU A 112 11.48 8.82 -1.77
C LEU A 112 12.32 8.40 -2.99
N ASN A 113 11.73 7.65 -3.93
CA ASN A 113 12.42 7.23 -5.14
C ASN A 113 12.45 8.33 -6.21
N THR A 114 11.44 9.19 -6.27
CA THR A 114 11.41 10.34 -7.20
C THR A 114 12.45 11.41 -6.84
N GLU A 115 12.82 11.56 -5.58
CA GLU A 115 13.86 12.52 -5.13
C GLU A 115 15.30 12.09 -5.48
N ARG A 116 15.52 10.87 -6.00
CA ARG A 116 16.86 10.34 -6.35
C ARG A 116 17.19 10.38 -7.84
N GLU A 117 16.31 10.88 -8.72
CA GLU A 117 16.69 11.05 -10.12
C GLU A 117 17.65 12.24 -10.28
N PRO A 118 18.86 12.04 -10.84
CA PRO A 118 19.75 13.16 -11.13
C PRO A 118 19.15 13.98 -12.26
N VAL A 119 18.91 15.28 -11.99
CA VAL A 119 18.45 16.26 -12.99
C VAL A 119 19.38 16.21 -14.22
N PRO A 120 18.91 15.82 -15.41
CA PRO A 120 19.71 15.89 -16.62
C PRO A 120 19.70 17.33 -17.12
N GLY A 121 20.70 18.11 -16.72
CA GLY A 121 20.79 19.50 -17.17
C GLY A 121 21.71 20.39 -16.36
N VAL A 122 22.98 20.03 -16.22
CA VAL A 122 24.04 21.04 -16.03
C VAL A 122 24.91 21.01 -17.26
N SER A 123 24.59 21.91 -18.19
CA SER A 123 25.43 22.27 -19.32
C SER A 123 26.81 22.70 -18.82
N LYS A 124 27.86 22.00 -19.26
CA LYS A 124 29.24 22.45 -19.12
C LYS A 124 29.41 23.73 -19.91
N GLU A 125 29.34 24.86 -19.22
CA GLU A 125 29.69 26.16 -19.79
C GLU A 125 31.21 26.20 -20.02
N CYS A 126 31.60 26.60 -21.23
CA CYS A 126 32.96 26.60 -21.73
C CYS A 126 33.86 27.54 -20.91
N ILE A 127 35.00 27.04 -20.43
CA ILE A 127 36.08 27.88 -19.91
C ILE A 127 37.00 28.22 -21.10
N PRO A 128 37.18 29.50 -21.48
CA PRO A 128 38.26 29.88 -22.36
C PRO A 128 39.56 29.98 -21.57
N ASN A 129 40.52 29.22 -22.08
CA ASN A 129 41.94 29.19 -21.78
C ASN A 129 42.59 30.58 -21.60
N VAL A 130 43.27 30.81 -20.48
CA VAL A 130 44.40 31.74 -20.38
C VAL A 130 45.52 31.05 -19.59
N GLN A 131 46.66 30.87 -20.24
CA GLN A 131 47.91 30.41 -19.65
C GLN A 131 48.64 31.57 -18.94
N ASP A 132 49.35 31.27 -17.85
CA ASP A 132 50.82 31.28 -17.82
C ASP A 132 51.38 30.78 -16.47
N SER A 133 52.00 29.59 -16.52
CA SER A 133 53.29 29.08 -15.96
C SER A 133 53.93 29.62 -14.65
N PRO A 134 54.96 28.96 -14.06
CA PRO A 134 55.00 27.57 -13.54
C PRO A 134 55.83 27.42 -12.21
N ILE A 135 55.91 26.17 -11.67
CA ILE A 135 56.89 25.63 -10.68
C ILE A 135 56.61 26.04 -9.21
N GLU A 136 56.44 25.12 -8.25
CA GLU A 136 57.54 24.32 -7.63
C GLU A 136 57.02 23.05 -6.94
N GLU A 137 57.71 21.93 -7.17
CA GLU A 137 57.54 20.64 -6.51
C GLU A 137 58.13 20.64 -5.09
N ALA A 138 57.44 20.05 -4.11
CA ALA A 138 58.06 19.24 -3.06
C ALA A 138 57.00 18.32 -2.41
N GLN A 139 57.35 17.04 -2.28
CA GLN A 139 56.53 15.93 -1.78
C GLN A 139 56.65 15.78 -0.23
N PRO A 140 56.35 14.61 0.39
CA PRO A 140 55.14 14.35 1.18
C PRO A 140 55.47 14.07 2.67
N GLU A 141 54.51 14.16 3.59
CA GLU A 141 54.70 13.64 4.95
C GLU A 141 53.49 12.85 5.46
N GLU A 142 53.81 11.88 6.30
CA GLU A 142 53.26 10.53 6.38
C GLU A 142 52.18 10.35 7.47
N CYS A 143 51.49 9.20 7.36
CA CYS A 143 50.64 8.62 8.39
C CYS A 143 51.36 8.43 9.74
N TYR A 144 50.64 8.55 10.85
CA TYR A 144 50.25 7.45 11.77
C TYR A 144 49.74 8.08 13.08
N ALA A 145 48.50 7.74 13.48
CA ALA A 145 48.04 7.93 14.84
C ALA A 145 47.96 6.55 15.52
N ILE A 146 48.75 6.40 16.57
CA ILE A 146 48.70 5.29 17.52
C ILE A 146 47.70 5.72 18.59
N GLU A 147 46.66 4.93 18.88
CA GLU A 147 45.93 5.03 20.14
C GLU A 147 46.22 3.77 20.97
N GLU A 148 46.75 4.03 22.17
CA GLU A 148 46.98 3.07 23.24
C GLU A 148 45.65 2.57 23.81
N THR A 149 45.56 1.27 24.08
CA THR A 149 44.99 0.75 25.35
C THR A 149 45.40 -0.69 25.58
#